data_AF-A0A9D9LLY1-F1
#
_entry.id   AF-A0A9D9LLY1-F1
#
_cell.length_a   1.000
_cell.length_b   1.000
_cell.length_c   1.000
_cell.angle_alpha   90.00
_cell.angle_beta   90.00
_cell.angle_gamma   90.00
#
_symmetry.space_group_name_H-M   'P 1'
#
loop_
_entity.id
_entity.type
_entity.pdbx_description
1 polymer ?
#
loop_
_entity_poly.entity_id
_entity_poly.type
_entity_poly.pdbx_seq_one_letter_code
_entity_poly.pdbx_strand_id
1 'polypeptide(L)'
;MNEILRLEEVSFIYSKGTPFEKVALNKVSLSFEKGKITGLIGHTGSGKSTLVNLLNGLYKPTEGRVYLDGVDIWENPKEISRVRYRVGLVMQYPEYQLFDESVREDIAFAPKNLGLTEGEIAERVAEAAHFAGLSEELLEKSPFELSGGQKRRAAIAGIMAMRPEVLVLDEPAAGLDPRGRREILGGLRQYAEAVGASVILVSHSMEDMAHYCDNVIVMRCGEVYLSGEVGEIFSRSEELSRVSLDVPAISRIARELAKSGFELSGELYTVDGVYDAIIKYLGEDKR
;
A
#
# COMPACT_ATOMS: atom_id res chain seq x y z
N MET A 1 -3.02 -15.62 -16.16
CA MET A 1 -3.04 -14.99 -14.82
C MET A 1 -2.33 -13.66 -14.95
N ASN A 2 -2.98 -12.56 -14.53
CA ASN A 2 -2.48 -11.18 -14.71
C ASN A 2 -1.75 -10.69 -13.45
N GLU A 3 -0.69 -11.39 -13.04
CA GLU A 3 0.02 -11.14 -11.78
C GLU A 3 1.27 -10.29 -12.02
N ILE A 4 1.54 -9.32 -11.15
CA ILE A 4 2.79 -8.53 -11.17
C ILE A 4 3.81 -9.07 -10.17
N LEU A 5 3.36 -9.45 -8.97
CA LEU A 5 4.20 -10.00 -7.91
C LEU A 5 3.60 -11.30 -7.42
N ARG A 6 4.46 -12.28 -7.12
CA ARG A 6 4.03 -13.57 -6.58
C ARG A 6 5.04 -14.06 -5.54
N LEU A 7 4.55 -14.49 -4.38
CA LEU A 7 5.31 -15.27 -3.42
C LEU A 7 4.92 -16.73 -3.54
N GLU A 8 5.90 -17.63 -3.50
CA GLU A 8 5.71 -19.08 -3.54
C GLU A 8 6.40 -19.72 -2.34
N GLU A 9 5.59 -20.20 -1.40
CA GLU A 9 6.00 -20.88 -0.16
C GLU A 9 7.07 -20.12 0.63
N VAL A 10 6.93 -18.79 0.70
CA VAL A 10 7.95 -17.92 1.28
C VAL A 10 7.94 -17.97 2.80
N SER A 11 9.09 -18.31 3.39
CA SER A 11 9.35 -18.17 4.81
C SER A 11 10.47 -17.17 5.06
N PHE A 12 10.37 -16.44 6.16
CA PHE A 12 11.42 -15.53 6.60
C PHE A 12 11.66 -15.62 8.10
N ILE A 13 12.92 -15.81 8.46
CA ILE A 13 13.36 -16.02 9.83
C ILE A 13 14.41 -14.94 10.16
N TYR A 14 14.09 -14.06 11.11
CA TYR A 14 15.06 -13.13 11.67
C TYR A 14 16.05 -13.86 12.56
N SER A 15 17.33 -13.45 12.48
CA SER A 15 18.40 -13.95 13.35
C SER A 15 18.50 -15.48 13.37
N LYS A 16 18.30 -16.10 12.19
CA LYS A 16 18.33 -17.56 12.01
C LYS A 16 19.63 -18.15 12.57
N GLY A 17 19.51 -19.21 13.37
CA GLY A 17 20.63 -19.89 14.01
C GLY A 17 21.18 -19.21 15.27
N THR A 18 20.47 -18.21 15.82
CA THR A 18 20.83 -17.55 17.08
C THR A 18 19.74 -17.78 18.14
N PRO A 19 20.02 -17.54 19.44
CA PRO A 19 18.99 -17.61 20.50
C PRO A 19 17.81 -16.63 20.31
N PHE A 20 17.95 -15.64 19.43
CA PHE A 20 16.92 -14.64 19.12
C PHE A 20 16.18 -14.95 17.82
N GLU A 21 16.26 -16.19 17.34
CA GLU A 21 15.56 -16.64 16.14
C GLU A 21 14.05 -16.36 16.24
N LYS A 22 13.50 -15.72 15.21
CA LYS A 22 12.07 -15.42 15.13
C LYS A 22 11.55 -15.61 13.72
N VAL A 23 10.61 -16.55 13.57
CA VAL A 23 9.84 -16.70 12.33
C VAL A 23 8.91 -15.50 12.20
N ALA A 24 9.06 -14.76 11.10
CA ALA A 24 8.21 -13.61 10.78
C ALA A 24 7.21 -13.90 9.67
N LEU A 25 7.56 -14.79 8.73
CA LEU A 25 6.66 -15.34 7.73
C LEU A 25 6.85 -16.85 7.64
N ASN A 26 5.74 -17.58 7.47
CA ASN A 26 5.72 -19.04 7.39
C ASN A 26 4.97 -19.50 6.13
N LYS A 27 5.70 -20.02 5.14
CA LYS A 27 5.17 -20.62 3.90
C LYS A 27 4.06 -19.79 3.24
N VAL A 28 4.33 -18.50 3.08
CA VAL A 28 3.41 -17.55 2.47
C VAL A 28 3.39 -17.72 0.96
N SER A 29 2.22 -18.07 0.42
CA SER A 29 1.93 -18.14 -1.01
C SER A 29 0.79 -17.17 -1.33
N LEU A 30 1.08 -16.14 -2.14
CA LEU A 30 0.11 -15.11 -2.54
C LEU A 30 0.57 -14.40 -3.82
N SER A 31 -0.37 -13.75 -4.51
CA SER A 31 -0.08 -12.94 -5.69
C SER A 31 -0.75 -11.56 -5.61
N PHE A 32 -0.16 -10.61 -6.33
CA PHE A 32 -0.69 -9.28 -6.55
C PHE A 32 -0.97 -9.11 -8.03
N GLU A 33 -2.15 -8.61 -8.35
CA GLU A 33 -2.60 -8.41 -9.73
C GLU A 33 -2.05 -7.12 -10.33
N LYS A 34 -1.79 -7.13 -11.64
CA LYS A 34 -1.37 -5.95 -12.40
C LYS A 34 -2.48 -4.89 -12.41
N GLY A 35 -2.11 -3.65 -12.12
CA GLY A 35 -2.99 -2.48 -12.20
C GLY A 35 -4.07 -2.42 -11.10
N LYS A 36 -3.93 -3.23 -10.05
CA LYS A 36 -4.84 -3.26 -8.91
C LYS A 36 -4.22 -2.60 -7.69
N ILE A 37 -5.09 -2.07 -6.82
CA ILE A 37 -4.72 -1.57 -5.50
C ILE A 37 -5.05 -2.65 -4.49
N THR A 38 -4.02 -3.25 -3.88
CA THR A 38 -4.17 -4.30 -2.88
C THR A 38 -3.83 -3.76 -1.50
N GLY A 39 -4.80 -3.83 -0.60
CA GLY A 39 -4.64 -3.55 0.81
C GLY A 39 -3.96 -4.70 1.54
N LEU A 40 -3.00 -4.40 2.41
CA LEU A 40 -2.36 -5.37 3.31
C LEU A 40 -2.66 -4.99 4.75
N ILE A 41 -3.52 -5.76 5.40
CA ILE A 41 -3.99 -5.52 6.77
C ILE A 41 -3.57 -6.64 7.73
N GLY A 42 -3.65 -6.37 9.02
CA GLY A 42 -3.28 -7.31 10.07
C GLY A 42 -2.74 -6.61 11.31
N HIS A 43 -2.69 -7.30 12.45
CA HIS A 43 -2.18 -6.73 13.69
C HIS A 43 -0.68 -6.36 13.58
N THR A 44 -0.19 -5.50 14.49
CA THR A 44 1.25 -5.22 14.59
C THR A 44 2.03 -6.50 14.87
N GLY A 45 3.09 -6.74 14.09
CA GLY A 45 3.88 -7.98 14.18
C GLY A 45 3.28 -9.18 13.43
N SER A 46 2.25 -9.00 12.60
CA SER A 46 1.70 -10.08 11.77
C SER A 46 2.54 -10.45 10.54
N GLY A 47 3.64 -9.73 10.28
CA GLY A 47 4.56 -9.98 9.16
C GLY A 47 4.47 -9.00 7.99
N LYS A 48 3.56 -8.01 8.01
CA LYS A 48 3.34 -7.05 6.91
C LYS A 48 4.62 -6.34 6.44
N SER A 49 5.35 -5.70 7.35
CA SER A 49 6.60 -4.99 7.02
C SER A 49 7.69 -5.94 6.51
N THR A 50 7.75 -7.18 7.03
CA THR A 50 8.66 -8.22 6.51
C THR A 50 8.29 -8.61 5.08
N LEU A 51 6.99 -8.77 4.80
CA LEU A 51 6.46 -9.12 3.48
C LEU A 51 6.79 -8.05 2.45
N VAL A 52 6.51 -6.76 2.73
CA VAL A 52 6.82 -5.68 1.78
C VAL A 52 8.32 -5.51 1.51
N ASN A 53 9.18 -5.75 2.51
CA ASN A 53 10.63 -5.74 2.33
C ASN A 53 11.12 -6.90 1.44
N LEU A 54 10.45 -8.05 1.48
CA LEU A 54 10.74 -9.17 0.57
C LEU A 54 10.32 -8.86 -0.86
N LEU A 55 9.18 -8.17 -1.06
CA LEU A 55 8.68 -7.81 -2.39
C LEU A 55 9.61 -6.86 -3.16
N ASN A 56 10.20 -5.88 -2.47
CA ASN A 56 11.15 -4.94 -3.06
C ASN A 56 12.57 -5.55 -3.18
N GLY A 57 12.85 -6.65 -2.50
CA GLY A 57 14.18 -7.27 -2.48
C GLY A 57 15.15 -6.62 -1.49
N LEU A 58 14.65 -5.93 -0.46
CA LEU A 58 15.45 -5.53 0.70
C LEU A 58 15.86 -6.74 1.54
N TYR A 59 14.95 -7.71 1.65
CA TYR A 59 15.24 -9.00 2.27
C TYR A 59 15.23 -10.12 1.23
N LYS A 60 16.12 -11.08 1.44
CA LYS A 60 16.08 -12.37 0.73
C LYS A 60 15.23 -13.34 1.56
N PRO A 61 14.29 -14.08 0.95
CA PRO A 61 13.54 -15.10 1.66
C PRO A 61 14.49 -16.15 2.25
N THR A 62 14.12 -16.69 3.41
CA THR A 62 14.86 -17.83 4.01
C THR A 62 14.56 -19.11 3.25
N GLU A 63 13.31 -19.29 2.83
CA GLU A 63 12.82 -20.38 1.99
C GLU A 63 11.75 -19.82 1.03
N GLY A 64 11.49 -20.54 -0.06
CA GLY A 64 10.55 -20.11 -1.10
C GLY A 64 11.14 -19.09 -2.07
N ARG A 65 10.29 -18.51 -2.92
CA ARG A 65 10.68 -17.59 -4.00
C ARG A 65 9.74 -16.41 -4.11
N VAL A 66 10.29 -15.28 -4.56
CA VAL A 66 9.54 -14.07 -4.87
C VAL A 66 9.74 -13.76 -6.34
N TYR A 67 8.65 -13.57 -7.08
CA TYR A 67 8.66 -13.31 -8.51
C TYR A 67 8.14 -11.91 -8.79
N LEU A 68 8.78 -11.22 -9.74
CA LEU A 68 8.30 -9.99 -10.36
C LEU A 68 8.13 -10.25 -11.85
N ASP A 69 6.92 -10.09 -12.35
CA ASP A 69 6.55 -10.35 -13.74
C ASP A 69 6.97 -11.77 -14.22
N GLY A 70 6.76 -12.76 -13.35
CA GLY A 70 7.10 -14.16 -13.60
C GLY A 70 8.56 -14.55 -13.42
N VAL A 71 9.47 -13.59 -13.15
CA VAL A 71 10.91 -13.84 -12.96
C VAL A 71 11.26 -13.81 -11.48
N ASP A 72 12.03 -14.80 -11.00
CA ASP A 72 12.51 -14.81 -9.61
C ASP A 72 13.48 -13.63 -9.38
N ILE A 73 13.14 -12.74 -8.44
CA ILE A 73 13.89 -11.52 -8.17
C ILE A 73 15.30 -11.78 -7.62
N TRP A 74 15.54 -12.99 -7.10
CA TRP A 74 16.82 -13.41 -6.54
C TRP A 74 17.59 -14.39 -7.43
N GLU A 75 17.12 -14.64 -8.67
CA GLU A 75 17.85 -15.46 -9.66
C GLU A 75 19.25 -14.91 -9.93
N ASN A 76 19.36 -13.58 -10.08
CA ASN A 76 20.63 -12.88 -10.17
C ASN A 76 20.77 -11.82 -9.05
N PRO A 77 21.34 -12.19 -7.88
CA PRO A 77 21.43 -11.28 -6.73
C PRO A 77 22.20 -9.98 -7.00
N LYS A 78 23.07 -9.94 -8.02
CA LYS A 78 23.80 -8.71 -8.39
C LYS A 78 22.90 -7.65 -9.02
N GLU A 79 21.75 -8.05 -9.55
CA GLU A 79 20.81 -7.18 -10.24
C GLU A 79 19.61 -6.78 -9.38
N ILE A 80 19.61 -7.12 -8.08
CA ILE A 80 18.49 -6.82 -7.18
C ILE A 80 18.16 -5.32 -7.10
N SER A 81 19.13 -4.43 -7.38
CA SER A 81 18.88 -3.00 -7.49
C SER A 81 17.88 -2.64 -8.58
N ARG A 82 17.85 -3.38 -9.70
CA ARG A 82 16.86 -3.20 -10.77
C ARG A 82 15.44 -3.47 -10.28
N VAL A 83 15.27 -4.45 -9.40
CA VAL A 83 13.98 -4.75 -8.78
C VAL A 83 13.50 -3.59 -7.91
N ARG A 84 14.41 -2.93 -7.18
CA ARG A 84 14.08 -1.76 -6.34
C ARG A 84 13.59 -0.54 -7.12
N TYR A 85 13.99 -0.41 -8.39
CA TYR A 85 13.46 0.64 -9.26
C TYR A 85 12.07 0.30 -9.83
N ARG A 86 11.79 -0.99 -10.03
CA ARG A 86 10.48 -1.47 -10.53
C ARG A 86 9.43 -1.57 -9.41
N VAL A 87 9.86 -1.90 -8.20
CA VAL A 87 9.02 -1.99 -7.00
C VAL A 87 9.42 -0.86 -6.07
N GLY A 88 8.79 0.31 -6.16
CA GLY A 88 9.07 1.44 -5.26
C GLY A 88 8.51 1.17 -3.86
N LEU A 89 9.30 1.41 -2.81
CA LEU A 89 8.87 1.23 -1.42
C LEU A 89 8.95 2.56 -0.67
N VAL A 90 7.80 3.04 -0.21
CA VAL A 90 7.65 4.16 0.72
C VAL A 90 7.46 3.58 2.11
N MET A 91 8.47 3.69 2.97
CA MET A 91 8.38 3.25 4.37
C MET A 91 7.60 4.25 5.22
N GLN A 92 7.20 3.82 6.42
CA GLN A 92 6.56 4.71 7.39
C GLN A 92 7.49 5.86 7.78
N TYR A 93 6.93 7.08 7.86
CA TYR A 93 7.67 8.34 8.08
C TYR A 93 8.78 8.59 7.05
N PRO A 94 8.46 8.58 5.74
CA PRO A 94 9.45 8.73 4.69
C PRO A 94 10.14 10.11 4.72
N GLU A 95 9.55 11.11 5.39
CA GLU A 95 10.16 12.42 5.63
C GLU A 95 11.53 12.40 6.30
N TYR A 96 11.90 11.32 7.01
CA TYR A 96 13.21 11.18 7.65
C TYR A 96 14.29 10.65 6.69
N GLN A 97 13.93 10.32 5.46
CA GLN A 97 14.86 9.79 4.46
C GLN A 97 15.45 10.88 3.56
N LEU A 98 14.91 12.10 3.57
CA LEU A 98 15.43 13.22 2.78
C LEU A 98 16.82 13.62 3.27
N PHE A 99 17.76 13.84 2.35
CA PHE A 99 19.16 14.07 2.69
C PHE A 99 19.88 15.09 1.79
N ASP A 100 19.33 15.40 0.60
CA ASP A 100 20.03 16.24 -0.37
C ASP A 100 19.94 17.74 -0.05
N GLU A 101 20.72 18.56 -0.76
CA GLU A 101 20.79 20.01 -0.53
C GLU A 101 19.48 20.73 -0.90
N SER A 102 18.78 20.24 -1.93
CA SER A 102 17.48 20.74 -2.36
C SER A 102 16.48 19.60 -2.57
N VAL A 103 15.19 19.94 -2.50
CA VAL A 103 14.10 19.00 -2.78
C VAL A 103 14.17 18.47 -4.22
N ARG A 104 14.56 19.31 -5.18
CA ARG A 104 14.78 18.90 -6.58
C ARG A 104 15.84 17.81 -6.68
N GLU A 105 16.97 18.01 -6.02
CA GLU A 105 18.09 17.07 -6.04
C GLU A 105 17.73 15.74 -5.37
N ASP A 106 17.01 15.80 -4.24
CA ASP A 106 16.54 14.61 -3.53
C ASP A 106 15.58 13.77 -4.41
N ILE A 107 14.63 14.42 -5.09
CA ILE A 107 13.72 13.74 -6.03
C ILE A 107 14.50 13.19 -7.24
N ALA A 108 15.52 13.90 -7.72
CA ALA A 108 16.34 13.50 -8.86
C ALA A 108 17.30 12.34 -8.55
N PHE A 109 17.53 12.02 -7.27
CA PHE A 109 18.53 11.04 -6.85
C PHE A 109 18.34 9.66 -7.49
N ALA A 110 17.12 9.12 -7.44
CA ALA A 110 16.85 7.80 -8.02
C ALA A 110 16.88 7.80 -9.57
N PRO A 111 16.28 8.78 -10.28
CA PRO A 111 16.48 8.98 -11.72
C PRO A 111 17.95 9.06 -12.16
N LYS A 112 18.81 9.76 -11.40
CA LYS A 112 20.26 9.81 -11.66
C LYS A 112 20.90 8.44 -11.54
N ASN A 113 20.56 7.67 -10.51
CA ASN A 113 21.09 6.32 -10.30
C ASN A 113 20.56 5.28 -11.31
N LEU A 114 19.48 5.61 -12.05
CA LEU A 114 19.02 4.86 -13.22
C LEU A 114 19.85 5.15 -14.48
N GLY A 115 20.73 6.15 -14.45
CA GLY A 115 21.56 6.55 -15.59
C GLY A 115 20.78 7.28 -16.69
N LEU A 116 19.68 7.96 -16.33
CA LEU A 116 18.86 8.73 -17.25
C LEU A 116 19.55 10.02 -17.70
N THR A 117 19.13 10.56 -18.85
CA THR A 117 19.62 11.85 -19.35
C THR A 117 19.08 13.01 -18.51
N GLU A 118 19.75 14.17 -18.56
CA GLU A 118 19.31 15.38 -17.83
C GLU A 118 17.87 15.79 -18.19
N GLY A 119 17.49 15.65 -19.47
CA GLY A 119 16.13 15.93 -19.92
C GLY A 119 15.09 14.99 -19.31
N GLU A 120 15.37 13.69 -19.29
CA GLU A 120 14.49 12.69 -18.66
C GLU A 120 14.41 12.89 -17.14
N ILE A 121 15.53 13.23 -16.49
CA ILE A 121 15.55 13.53 -15.05
C ILE A 121 14.66 14.73 -14.76
N ALA A 122 14.81 15.83 -15.52
CA ALA A 122 14.01 17.04 -15.33
C ALA A 122 12.51 16.78 -15.53
N GLU A 123 12.14 16.02 -16.57
CA GLU A 123 10.76 15.59 -16.83
C GLU A 123 10.18 14.81 -15.65
N ARG A 124 10.89 13.77 -15.18
CA ARG A 124 10.42 12.92 -14.09
C ARG A 124 10.32 13.66 -12.75
N VAL A 125 11.25 14.56 -12.47
CA VAL A 125 11.19 15.41 -11.27
C VAL A 125 9.96 16.31 -11.32
N ALA A 126 9.70 16.96 -12.45
CA ALA A 126 8.53 17.83 -12.62
C ALA A 126 7.21 17.06 -12.47
N GLU A 127 7.09 15.89 -13.10
CA GLU A 127 5.91 15.02 -12.97
C GLU A 127 5.69 14.56 -11.53
N ALA A 128 6.74 14.07 -10.86
CA ALA A 128 6.64 13.59 -9.49
C ALA A 128 6.31 14.72 -8.50
N ALA A 129 6.91 15.90 -8.70
CA ALA A 129 6.60 17.08 -7.91
C ALA A 129 5.14 17.53 -8.09
N HIS A 130 4.66 17.57 -9.34
CA HIS A 130 3.28 17.91 -9.65
C HIS A 130 2.30 16.94 -8.99
N PHE A 131 2.56 15.64 -9.11
CA PHE A 131 1.77 14.60 -8.48
C PHE A 131 1.69 14.77 -6.96
N ALA A 132 2.84 15.01 -6.31
CA ALA A 132 2.91 15.18 -4.88
C ALA A 132 2.32 16.52 -4.39
N GLY A 133 1.97 17.43 -5.31
CA GLY A 133 1.46 18.77 -5.00
C GLY A 133 2.54 19.72 -4.47
N LEU A 134 3.78 19.55 -4.92
CA LEU A 134 4.89 20.44 -4.60
C LEU A 134 4.98 21.55 -5.65
N SER A 135 5.07 22.81 -5.22
CA SER A 135 5.29 23.93 -6.11
C SER A 135 6.77 24.04 -6.50
N GLU A 136 7.05 24.68 -7.64
CA GLU A 136 8.42 24.96 -8.10
C GLU A 136 9.27 25.69 -7.03
N GLU A 137 8.67 26.61 -6.27
CA GLU A 137 9.37 27.31 -5.18
C GLU A 137 9.86 26.34 -4.09
N LEU A 138 9.12 25.26 -3.82
CA LEU A 138 9.54 24.27 -2.83
C LEU A 138 10.67 23.37 -3.34
N LEU A 139 10.79 23.19 -4.66
CA LEU A 139 11.84 22.35 -5.25
C LEU A 139 13.23 22.92 -5.03
N GLU A 140 13.34 24.25 -4.99
CA GLU A 140 14.62 24.95 -4.78
C GLU A 140 14.99 25.09 -3.29
N LYS A 141 14.10 24.72 -2.37
CA LYS A 141 14.36 24.79 -0.93
C LYS A 141 15.13 23.58 -0.44
N SER A 142 15.83 23.76 0.67
CA SER A 142 16.37 22.63 1.40
C SER A 142 15.23 21.79 1.98
N PRO A 143 15.30 20.44 1.91
CA PRO A 143 14.31 19.57 2.53
C PRO A 143 14.08 19.90 4.01
N PHE A 144 15.11 20.36 4.72
CA PHE A 144 15.03 20.69 6.14
C PHE A 144 14.15 21.90 6.46
N GLU A 145 13.92 22.79 5.49
CA GLU A 145 13.07 23.99 5.60
C GLU A 145 11.58 23.70 5.39
N LEU A 146 11.25 22.52 4.85
CA LEU A 146 9.87 22.11 4.61
C LEU A 146 9.13 21.77 5.90
N SER A 147 7.81 22.00 5.90
CA SER A 147 6.91 21.42 6.91
C SER A 147 6.90 19.89 6.84
N GLY A 148 6.49 19.20 7.91
CA GLY A 148 6.47 17.72 7.94
C GLY A 148 5.66 17.09 6.80
N GLY A 149 4.49 17.66 6.48
CA GLY A 149 3.65 17.19 5.36
C GLY A 149 4.30 17.42 3.99
N GLN A 150 5.02 18.54 3.81
CA GLN A 150 5.77 18.80 2.58
C GLN A 150 6.98 17.86 2.45
N LYS A 151 7.70 17.58 3.53
CA LYS A 151 8.79 16.58 3.54
C LYS A 151 8.27 15.21 3.11
N ARG A 152 7.11 14.79 3.64
CA ARG A 152 6.50 13.52 3.24
C ARG A 152 6.17 13.49 1.75
N ARG A 153 5.57 14.56 1.23
CA ARG A 153 5.26 14.70 -0.21
C ARG A 153 6.53 14.62 -1.07
N ALA A 154 7.62 15.29 -0.65
CA ALA A 154 8.91 15.21 -1.33
C ALA A 154 9.48 13.78 -1.34
N ALA A 155 9.41 13.07 -0.21
CA ALA A 155 9.91 11.70 -0.14
C ALA A 155 9.10 10.73 -1.03
N ILE A 156 7.77 10.89 -1.08
CA ILE A 156 6.91 10.13 -2.00
C ILE A 156 7.26 10.48 -3.47
N ALA A 157 7.47 11.76 -3.78
CA ALA A 157 7.86 12.20 -5.12
C ALA A 157 9.18 11.56 -5.57
N GLY A 158 10.19 11.46 -4.71
CA GLY A 158 11.46 10.80 -5.04
C GLY A 158 11.28 9.33 -5.46
N ILE A 159 10.36 8.61 -4.80
CA ILE A 159 10.03 7.23 -5.21
C ILE A 159 9.27 7.20 -6.53
N MET A 160 8.34 8.14 -6.74
CA MET A 160 7.54 8.20 -7.97
C MET A 160 8.34 8.64 -9.18
N ALA A 161 9.40 9.42 -9.01
CA ALA A 161 10.32 9.78 -10.07
C ALA A 161 11.03 8.56 -10.68
N MET A 162 11.03 7.40 -10.02
CA MET A 162 11.49 6.14 -10.62
C MET A 162 10.52 5.59 -11.68
N ARG A 163 9.25 6.02 -11.67
CA ARG A 163 8.12 5.43 -12.41
C ARG A 163 8.00 3.91 -12.15
N PRO A 164 7.83 3.49 -10.87
CA PRO A 164 7.78 2.07 -10.54
C PRO A 164 6.51 1.40 -11.09
N GLU A 165 6.63 0.14 -11.50
CA GLU A 165 5.51 -0.72 -11.91
C GLU A 165 4.65 -1.16 -10.72
N VAL A 166 5.28 -1.28 -9.54
CA VAL A 166 4.61 -1.53 -8.26
C VAL A 166 5.00 -0.48 -7.25
N LEU A 167 4.03 0.19 -6.65
CA LEU A 167 4.24 1.13 -5.56
C LEU A 167 3.75 0.52 -4.25
N VAL A 168 4.65 0.36 -3.29
CA VAL A 168 4.35 -0.17 -1.96
C VAL A 168 4.44 0.96 -0.94
N LEU A 169 3.37 1.18 -0.17
CA LEU A 169 3.33 2.24 0.84
C LEU A 169 2.99 1.67 2.21
N ASP A 170 3.90 1.87 3.17
CA ASP A 170 3.70 1.49 4.57
C ASP A 170 3.17 2.66 5.38
N GLU A 171 1.86 2.65 5.68
CA GLU A 171 1.15 3.68 6.44
C GLU A 171 1.36 5.13 5.92
N PRO A 172 1.11 5.41 4.63
CA PRO A 172 1.42 6.72 4.03
C PRO A 172 0.62 7.88 4.65
N ALA A 173 -0.55 7.58 5.18
CA ALA A 173 -1.44 8.55 5.81
C ALA A 173 -1.19 8.77 7.32
N ALA A 174 -0.21 8.09 7.93
CA ALA A 174 0.00 8.14 9.38
C ALA A 174 0.35 9.55 9.88
N GLY A 175 -0.41 10.07 10.83
CA GLY A 175 -0.18 11.40 11.41
C GLY A 175 -0.60 12.57 10.52
N LEU A 176 -1.30 12.32 9.40
CA LEU A 176 -1.93 13.39 8.61
C LEU A 176 -3.31 13.75 9.16
N ASP A 177 -3.72 14.98 8.91
CA ASP A 177 -5.10 15.40 9.12
C ASP A 177 -6.05 14.72 8.10
N PRO A 178 -7.38 14.74 8.34
CA PRO A 178 -8.33 14.07 7.45
C PRO A 178 -8.29 14.57 5.99
N ARG A 179 -7.91 15.83 5.76
CA ARG A 179 -7.80 16.39 4.42
C ARG A 179 -6.57 15.86 3.70
N GLY A 180 -5.39 15.95 4.32
CA GLY A 180 -4.14 15.45 3.76
C GLY A 180 -4.16 13.95 3.51
N ARG A 181 -4.83 13.18 4.36
CA ARG A 181 -5.11 11.76 4.13
C ARG A 181 -5.87 11.51 2.83
N ARG A 182 -6.99 12.21 2.61
CA ARG A 182 -7.78 12.07 1.36
C ARG A 182 -6.99 12.50 0.13
N GLU A 183 -6.21 13.58 0.23
CA GLU A 183 -5.38 14.05 -0.87
C GLU A 183 -4.34 13.02 -1.29
N ILE A 184 -3.60 12.42 -0.32
CA ILE A 184 -2.60 11.39 -0.64
C ILE A 184 -3.24 10.11 -1.17
N LEU A 185 -4.23 9.55 -0.47
CA LEU A 185 -4.85 8.27 -0.87
C LEU A 185 -5.64 8.39 -2.17
N GLY A 186 -6.37 9.49 -2.36
CA GLY A 186 -7.06 9.78 -3.62
C GLY A 186 -6.09 9.98 -4.78
N GLY A 187 -4.96 10.67 -4.54
CA GLY A 187 -3.90 10.82 -5.54
C GLY A 187 -3.30 9.48 -5.96
N LEU A 188 -3.05 8.56 -5.03
CA LEU A 188 -2.52 7.23 -5.34
C LEU A 188 -3.42 6.43 -6.28
N ARG A 189 -4.74 6.51 -6.09
CA ARG A 189 -5.71 5.87 -6.99
C ARG A 189 -5.66 6.45 -8.40
N GLN A 190 -5.64 7.77 -8.50
CA GLN A 190 -5.51 8.46 -9.80
C GLN A 190 -4.20 8.10 -10.50
N TYR A 191 -3.10 7.99 -9.76
CA TYR A 191 -1.81 7.55 -10.30
C TYR A 191 -1.88 6.12 -10.82
N ALA A 192 -2.36 5.17 -10.01
CA ALA A 192 -2.48 3.77 -10.40
C ALA A 192 -3.27 3.61 -11.70
N GLU A 193 -4.39 4.33 -11.82
CA GLU A 193 -5.23 4.34 -13.03
C GLU A 193 -4.54 5.00 -14.23
N ALA A 194 -3.82 6.11 -14.03
CA ALA A 194 -3.20 6.88 -15.11
C ALA A 194 -1.99 6.16 -15.74
N VAL A 195 -1.16 5.51 -14.94
CA VAL A 195 0.08 4.84 -15.42
C VAL A 195 -0.03 3.32 -15.48
N GLY A 196 -1.14 2.74 -15.03
CA GLY A 196 -1.33 1.29 -14.96
C GLY A 196 -0.45 0.61 -13.90
N ALA A 197 0.04 1.37 -12.91
CA ALA A 197 0.86 0.85 -11.83
C ALA A 197 0.01 0.04 -10.84
N SER A 198 0.63 -0.96 -10.23
CA SER A 198 -0.01 -1.73 -9.15
C SER A 198 0.36 -1.08 -7.82
N VAL A 199 -0.57 -1.02 -6.86
CA VAL A 199 -0.32 -0.38 -5.56
C VAL A 199 -0.54 -1.39 -4.44
N ILE A 200 0.39 -1.44 -3.50
CA ILE A 200 0.26 -2.22 -2.27
C ILE A 200 0.21 -1.24 -1.11
N LEU A 201 -0.96 -1.11 -0.49
CA LEU A 201 -1.18 -0.19 0.62
C LEU A 201 -1.18 -0.98 1.93
N VAL A 202 -0.21 -0.72 2.81
CA VAL A 202 -0.25 -1.23 4.19
C VAL A 202 -0.92 -0.16 5.06
N SER A 203 -2.02 -0.52 5.71
CA SER A 203 -2.61 0.35 6.73
C SER A 203 -3.42 -0.43 7.76
N HIS A 204 -3.59 0.17 8.93
CA HIS A 204 -4.49 -0.26 9.98
C HIS A 204 -5.91 0.31 9.84
N SER A 205 -6.16 1.24 8.92
CA SER A 205 -7.51 1.77 8.72
C SER A 205 -8.33 0.92 7.78
N MET A 206 -9.44 0.40 8.31
CA MET A 206 -10.39 -0.39 7.55
C MET A 206 -11.20 0.47 6.59
N GLU A 207 -11.49 1.71 6.98
CA GLU A 207 -12.18 2.69 6.14
C GLU A 207 -11.39 2.98 4.86
N ASP A 208 -10.08 3.25 4.98
CA ASP A 208 -9.26 3.50 3.79
C ASP A 208 -9.21 2.28 2.87
N MET A 209 -9.07 1.09 3.45
CA MET A 209 -9.01 -0.16 2.69
C MET A 209 -10.32 -0.41 1.94
N ALA A 210 -11.45 -0.15 2.60
CA ALA A 210 -12.78 -0.26 2.00
C ALA A 210 -13.01 0.74 0.85
N HIS A 211 -12.41 1.93 0.93
CA HIS A 211 -12.64 3.01 -0.04
C HIS A 211 -11.66 3.02 -1.21
N TYR A 212 -10.39 2.65 -1.01
CA TYR A 212 -9.33 2.85 -1.99
C TYR A 212 -8.79 1.56 -2.61
N CYS A 213 -9.02 0.39 -2.02
CA CYS A 213 -8.47 -0.87 -2.52
C CYS A 213 -9.48 -1.62 -3.40
N ASP A 214 -8.96 -2.44 -4.32
CA ASP A 214 -9.73 -3.46 -5.05
C ASP A 214 -9.76 -4.78 -4.26
N ASN A 215 -8.58 -5.18 -3.77
CA ASN A 215 -8.33 -6.44 -3.07
C ASN A 215 -7.78 -6.16 -1.67
N VAL A 216 -7.99 -7.09 -0.73
CA VAL A 216 -7.40 -7.03 0.61
C VAL A 216 -6.81 -8.38 0.98
N ILE A 217 -5.60 -8.33 1.52
CA ILE A 217 -4.87 -9.44 2.12
C ILE A 217 -4.82 -9.22 3.63
N VAL A 218 -5.26 -10.24 4.38
CA VAL A 218 -5.25 -10.24 5.84
C VAL A 218 -4.10 -11.11 6.33
N MET A 219 -3.11 -10.50 6.97
CA MET A 219 -1.97 -11.18 7.58
C MET A 219 -2.23 -11.47 9.05
N ARG A 220 -1.94 -12.69 9.50
CA ARG A 220 -2.02 -13.10 10.90
C ARG A 220 -0.85 -14.02 11.23
N CYS A 221 -0.10 -13.68 12.28
CA CYS A 221 0.98 -14.53 12.80
C CYS A 221 1.99 -15.02 11.73
N GLY A 222 2.29 -14.21 10.70
CA GLY A 222 3.22 -14.57 9.64
C GLY A 222 2.63 -15.38 8.49
N GLU A 223 1.31 -15.57 8.46
CA GLU A 223 0.59 -16.33 7.43
C GLU A 223 -0.52 -15.48 6.81
N VAL A 224 -0.96 -15.87 5.61
CA VAL A 224 -2.14 -15.30 4.96
C VAL A 224 -3.39 -15.93 5.56
N TYR A 225 -4.19 -15.11 6.24
CA TYR A 225 -5.44 -15.55 6.85
C TYR A 225 -6.59 -15.52 5.85
N LEU A 226 -6.74 -14.41 5.12
CA LEU A 226 -7.73 -14.21 4.08
C LEU A 226 -7.13 -13.38 2.95
N SER A 227 -7.62 -13.58 1.73
CA SER A 227 -7.29 -12.77 0.55
C SER A 227 -8.46 -12.80 -0.41
N GLY A 228 -8.83 -11.65 -0.96
CA GLY A 228 -9.92 -11.55 -1.93
C GLY A 228 -10.32 -10.10 -2.19
N GLU A 229 -11.39 -9.92 -2.95
CA GLU A 229 -11.96 -8.61 -3.22
C GLU A 229 -12.46 -7.94 -1.93
N VAL A 230 -12.35 -6.62 -1.86
CA VAL A 230 -12.76 -5.81 -0.70
C VAL A 230 -14.17 -6.17 -0.21
N GLY A 231 -15.13 -6.26 -1.12
CA GLY A 231 -16.51 -6.57 -0.77
C GLY A 231 -16.69 -7.94 -0.13
N GLU A 232 -15.99 -8.95 -0.65
CA GLU A 232 -16.02 -10.30 -0.09
C GLU A 232 -15.39 -10.33 1.31
N ILE A 233 -14.25 -9.68 1.50
CA ILE A 233 -13.53 -9.69 2.77
C ILE A 233 -14.29 -8.94 3.86
N PHE A 234 -14.76 -7.73 3.59
CA PHE A 234 -15.47 -6.92 4.60
C PHE A 234 -16.89 -7.42 4.89
N SER A 235 -17.50 -8.19 3.99
CA SER A 235 -18.76 -8.89 4.29
C SER A 235 -18.59 -9.93 5.42
N ARG A 236 -17.39 -10.51 5.59
CA ARG A 236 -17.05 -11.49 6.64
C ARG A 236 -16.66 -10.84 7.97
N SER A 237 -17.43 -9.84 8.38
CA SER A 237 -17.16 -9.01 9.56
C SER A 237 -16.93 -9.79 10.86
N GLU A 238 -17.61 -10.94 11.04
CA GLU A 238 -17.41 -11.81 12.20
C GLU A 238 -16.04 -12.50 12.21
N GLU A 239 -15.55 -12.97 11.07
CA GLU A 239 -14.24 -13.61 10.96
C GLU A 239 -13.12 -12.59 11.21
N LEU A 240 -13.26 -11.38 10.66
CA LEU A 240 -12.32 -10.28 10.90
C LEU A 240 -12.26 -9.88 12.39
N SER A 241 -13.42 -9.79 13.05
CA SER A 241 -13.51 -9.47 14.48
C SER A 241 -12.79 -10.51 15.35
N ARG A 242 -12.83 -11.80 14.97
CA ARG A 242 -12.18 -12.91 15.71
C ARG A 242 -10.65 -12.85 15.66
N VAL A 243 -10.08 -12.23 14.64
CA VAL A 243 -8.63 -12.05 14.50
C VAL A 243 -8.13 -10.70 15.01
N SER A 244 -8.93 -10.04 15.85
CA SER A 244 -8.61 -8.74 16.45
C SER A 244 -8.41 -7.63 15.41
N LEU A 245 -9.04 -7.76 14.24
CA LEU A 245 -9.17 -6.67 13.28
C LEU A 245 -10.52 -6.01 13.52
N ASP A 246 -10.52 -4.67 13.54
CA ASP A 246 -11.78 -3.92 13.51
C ASP A 246 -12.41 -4.03 12.12
N VAL A 247 -13.64 -3.55 11.99
CA VAL A 247 -14.33 -3.39 10.70
C VAL A 247 -14.68 -1.92 10.52
N PRO A 248 -14.92 -1.44 9.28
CA PRO A 248 -15.33 -0.06 9.06
C PRO A 248 -16.54 0.29 9.94
N ALA A 249 -16.52 1.45 10.58
CA ALA A 249 -17.54 1.79 11.60
C ALA A 249 -18.99 1.65 11.09
N ILE A 250 -19.23 1.97 9.82
CA ILE A 250 -20.53 1.83 9.17
C ILE A 250 -21.02 0.37 9.11
N SER A 251 -20.10 -0.58 8.97
CA SER A 251 -20.41 -2.02 8.99
C SER A 251 -20.98 -2.45 10.35
N ARG A 252 -20.51 -1.83 11.44
CA ARG A 252 -21.07 -2.08 12.79
C ARG A 252 -22.50 -1.56 12.88
N ILE A 253 -22.78 -0.38 12.31
CA ILE A 253 -24.13 0.21 12.28
C ILE A 253 -25.07 -0.66 11.45
N ALA A 254 -24.66 -1.06 10.24
CA ALA A 254 -25.44 -1.94 9.38
C ALA A 254 -25.80 -3.26 10.07
N ARG A 255 -24.86 -3.82 10.84
CA ARG A 255 -25.10 -5.02 11.65
C ARG A 255 -26.11 -4.81 12.77
N GLU A 256 -26.05 -3.69 13.50
CA GLU A 256 -27.03 -3.40 14.56
C GLU A 256 -28.43 -3.13 13.99
N LEU A 257 -28.52 -2.54 12.79
CA LEU A 257 -29.77 -2.42 12.05
C LEU A 257 -30.31 -3.81 11.66
N ALA A 258 -29.47 -4.70 11.13
CA ALA A 258 -29.87 -6.07 10.80
C ALA A 258 -30.40 -6.85 12.03
N LYS A 259 -29.72 -6.73 13.19
CA LYS A 259 -30.19 -7.33 14.46
C LYS A 259 -31.53 -6.75 14.94
N SER A 260 -31.83 -5.52 14.57
CA SER A 260 -33.09 -4.84 14.89
C SER A 260 -34.20 -5.19 13.89
N GLY A 261 -33.94 -6.06 12.91
CA GLY A 261 -34.91 -6.55 11.94
C GLY A 261 -34.89 -5.82 10.59
N PHE A 262 -33.95 -4.90 10.35
CA PHE A 262 -33.83 -4.21 9.06
C PHE A 262 -32.99 -5.04 8.08
N GLU A 263 -33.63 -5.66 7.10
CA GLU A 263 -32.95 -6.45 6.06
C GLU A 263 -32.36 -5.56 4.96
N LEU A 264 -31.17 -5.01 5.23
CA LEU A 264 -30.41 -4.22 4.25
C LEU A 264 -29.61 -5.14 3.32
N SER A 265 -29.59 -4.83 2.03
CA SER A 265 -28.79 -5.53 1.01
C SER A 265 -27.90 -4.57 0.24
N GLY A 266 -26.68 -4.99 -0.10
CA GLY A 266 -25.71 -4.18 -0.86
C GLY A 266 -24.34 -4.07 -0.18
N GLU A 267 -23.61 -2.99 -0.48
CA GLU A 267 -22.28 -2.71 0.08
C GLU A 267 -22.38 -2.15 1.51
N LEU A 268 -22.53 -3.05 2.48
CA LEU A 268 -22.74 -2.66 3.88
C LEU A 268 -21.45 -2.28 4.64
N TYR A 269 -20.36 -1.99 3.92
CA TYR A 269 -19.06 -1.65 4.48
C TYR A 269 -18.57 -0.24 4.11
N THR A 270 -19.35 0.51 3.32
CA THR A 270 -19.12 1.94 3.00
C THR A 270 -20.31 2.79 3.45
N VAL A 271 -20.07 4.09 3.70
CA VAL A 271 -21.15 5.03 4.08
C VAL A 271 -22.17 5.17 2.95
N ASP A 272 -21.70 5.34 1.73
CA ASP A 272 -22.56 5.49 0.55
C ASP A 272 -23.36 4.20 0.28
N GLY A 273 -22.73 3.03 0.39
CA GLY A 273 -23.41 1.76 0.20
C GLY A 273 -24.51 1.48 1.24
N VAL A 274 -24.28 1.85 2.51
CA VAL A 274 -25.32 1.75 3.55
C VAL A 274 -26.41 2.81 3.36
N TYR A 275 -26.07 4.02 2.94
CA TYR A 275 -27.05 5.04 2.58
C TYR A 275 -27.99 4.54 1.48
N ASP A 276 -27.43 4.02 0.38
CA ASP A 276 -28.20 3.49 -0.75
C ASP A 276 -29.08 2.30 -0.33
N ALA A 277 -28.55 1.41 0.52
CA ALA A 277 -29.32 0.29 1.06
C ALA A 277 -30.52 0.74 1.92
N ILE A 278 -30.33 1.77 2.75
CA ILE A 278 -31.42 2.35 3.57
C ILE A 278 -32.47 3.02 2.68
N ILE A 279 -32.06 3.81 1.69
CA ILE A 279 -32.98 4.47 0.76
C ILE A 279 -33.80 3.42 -0.01
N LYS A 280 -33.16 2.35 -0.47
CA LYS A 280 -33.84 1.24 -1.15
C LYS A 280 -34.86 0.56 -0.23
N TYR A 281 -34.47 0.19 0.98
CA TYR A 281 -35.37 -0.42 1.97
C TYR A 281 -36.61 0.44 2.25
N LEU A 282 -36.41 1.74 2.52
CA LEU A 282 -37.51 2.69 2.78
C LEU A 282 -38.39 2.97 1.55
N GLY A 283 -37.87 2.75 0.34
CA GLY A 283 -38.62 2.84 -0.91
C GLY A 283 -39.48 1.60 -1.17
N GLU A 284 -39.03 0.41 -0.73
CA GLU A 284 -39.76 -0.86 -0.83
C GLU A 284 -40.90 -0.95 0.20
N ASP A 285 -40.73 -0.39 1.41
CA ASP A 285 -41.73 -0.35 2.49
C ASP A 285 -42.94 0.59 2.22
N LYS A 286 -42.96 1.30 1.08
CA LYS A 286 -44.05 2.20 0.67
C LYS A 286 -45.08 1.56 -0.29
N ARG A 287 -45.08 0.23 -0.43
CA ARG A 287 -46.08 -0.51 -1.22
C ARG A 287 -47.00 -1.35 -0.37
#